data_AF-A0AAW5VHI7-F1
#
_entry.id   AF-A0AAW5VHI7-F1
#
_cell.length_a   1.000
_cell.length_b   1.000
_cell.length_c   1.000
_cell.angle_alpha   90.00
_cell.angle_beta   90.00
_cell.angle_gamma   90.00
#
_symmetry.space_group_name_H-M   'P 1'
#
loop_
_entity.id
_entity.type
_entity.pdbx_description
1 polymer ?
#
loop_
_entity_poly.entity_id
_entity_poly.type
_entity_poly.pdbx_seq_one_letter_code
_entity_poly.pdbx_strand_id
1 'polypeptide(L)'
;MKSRICCDNHELGEIYKLIFVWFFFSFSAFGCNPSDLSNAGDVYSREFKETQILACILKGKDCIPCVGTTSLYYPQNTYLLGQNFPVFIKTNLCSQIFSCKVSPALPTGLTIQNETCEISGSRTTISSYTDYSVTATTSNGDTSTTLRIGVEMGSLVHLKFTNGSFENSGIQPLTLTAGSSLTFTTGYEGDPNGAIHLNTTDISSQIGGDSMLPSGISPRTICIWLKPDALLGTGVQELIFSYGTLFNNACGFGLQNTAGVTGLLFYSAKQTFAPPAGIWTHICISFDGTNSSYYANGSFLGSQTNVSPASTILQRITFGSWGGGYYYHGGIDGFRVFGSALSVTAVSQVYQGLPVFGP
;
A
#
# COMPACT_ATOMS: atom_id res chain seq x y z
N MET A 1 17.14 -39.48 35.47
CA MET A 1 18.37 -39.54 34.64
C MET A 1 17.99 -40.11 33.28
N LYS A 2 18.04 -39.43 32.14
CA LYS A 2 18.58 -38.13 31.76
C LYS A 2 17.66 -37.56 30.68
N SER A 3 17.01 -36.45 31.00
CA SER A 3 16.78 -35.33 30.10
C SER A 3 18.12 -34.82 29.53
N ARG A 4 18.07 -34.16 28.36
CA ARG A 4 19.15 -33.52 27.57
C ARG A 4 19.72 -34.43 26.47
N ILE A 5 19.18 -34.24 25.26
CA ILE A 5 19.80 -34.30 23.92
C ILE A 5 18.73 -33.94 22.85
N CYS A 6 17.43 -33.83 23.19
CA CYS A 6 16.40 -33.38 22.25
C CYS A 6 16.05 -31.88 22.27
N CYS A 7 16.72 -31.08 23.12
CA CYS A 7 16.72 -29.62 23.01
C CYS A 7 18.17 -29.21 22.79
N ASP A 8 18.60 -29.14 21.52
CA ASP A 8 19.72 -28.32 21.01
C ASP A 8 19.90 -28.58 19.50
N ASN A 9 18.80 -28.51 18.73
CA ASN A 9 18.87 -28.35 17.26
C ASN A 9 18.04 -27.13 16.81
N HIS A 10 17.85 -26.17 17.73
CA HIS A 10 17.29 -24.85 17.42
C HIS A 10 18.41 -23.81 17.32
N GLU A 11 19.52 -24.19 16.70
CA GLU A 11 20.57 -23.32 16.19
C GLU A 11 21.50 -24.26 15.42
N LEU A 12 21.53 -24.12 14.08
CA LEU A 12 22.57 -24.58 13.14
C LEU A 12 21.94 -24.72 11.73
N GLY A 13 21.30 -23.64 11.27
CA GLY A 13 20.83 -23.48 9.89
C GLY A 13 21.95 -23.10 8.90
N GLU A 14 23.23 -23.12 9.29
CA GLU A 14 24.33 -22.61 8.46
C GLU A 14 25.65 -23.43 8.55
N ILE A 15 25.60 -24.74 8.86
CA ILE A 15 26.81 -25.62 8.78
C ILE A 15 26.50 -27.00 8.15
N TYR A 16 25.74 -27.03 7.06
CA TYR A 16 25.61 -28.23 6.22
C TYR A 16 26.28 -28.04 4.88
N LYS A 17 27.63 -28.05 4.87
CA LYS A 17 28.41 -28.31 3.65
C LYS A 17 29.77 -28.97 3.83
N LEU A 18 30.25 -29.27 5.04
CA LEU A 18 31.65 -29.73 5.21
C LEU A 18 31.97 -30.77 6.31
N ILE A 19 31.00 -31.30 7.05
CA ILE A 19 31.30 -32.28 8.13
C ILE A 19 30.54 -33.60 7.91
N PHE A 20 30.86 -34.29 6.82
CA PHE A 20 30.34 -35.65 6.54
C PHE A 20 31.43 -36.74 6.55
N VAL A 21 32.66 -36.43 6.98
CA VAL A 21 33.80 -37.37 6.83
C VAL A 21 34.41 -37.85 8.16
N TRP A 22 34.02 -37.30 9.32
CA TRP A 22 34.76 -37.61 10.57
C TRP A 22 33.97 -38.21 11.74
N PHE A 23 32.67 -38.48 11.61
CA PHE A 23 31.88 -39.15 12.67
C PHE A 23 31.62 -40.64 12.37
N PHE A 24 32.68 -41.37 12.02
CA PHE A 24 32.64 -42.81 11.75
C PHE A 24 33.63 -43.62 12.59
N PHE A 25 33.89 -43.25 13.85
CA PHE A 25 34.62 -44.14 14.77
C PHE A 25 34.22 -43.88 16.22
N SER A 26 33.06 -44.40 16.64
CA SER A 26 32.79 -44.85 18.03
C SER A 26 31.30 -45.17 18.25
N PHE A 27 30.84 -46.30 17.70
CA PHE A 27 29.63 -46.96 18.21
C PHE A 27 29.92 -48.45 18.34
N SER A 28 30.52 -48.81 19.47
CA SER A 28 30.63 -50.20 19.94
C SER A 28 30.20 -50.24 21.41
N ALA A 29 28.93 -49.96 21.66
CA ALA A 29 28.24 -50.26 22.90
C ALA A 29 26.74 -50.02 22.65
N PHE A 30 25.87 -50.86 23.22
CA PHE A 30 24.42 -50.95 23.01
C PHE A 30 24.05 -51.82 21.80
N GLY A 31 23.68 -53.07 22.09
CA GLY A 31 23.41 -54.13 21.13
C GLY A 31 22.21 -53.88 20.20
N CYS A 32 22.45 -53.15 19.11
CA CYS A 32 21.68 -53.29 17.87
C CYS A 32 22.42 -54.27 16.96
N ASN A 33 21.76 -55.34 16.55
CA ASN A 33 22.31 -56.27 15.57
C ASN A 33 22.17 -55.64 14.17
N PRO A 34 23.17 -55.69 13.28
CA PRO A 34 23.10 -55.03 11.96
C PRO A 34 21.92 -55.47 11.08
N SER A 35 21.33 -56.64 11.35
CA SER A 35 20.14 -57.17 10.68
C SER A 35 18.86 -56.37 10.94
N ASP A 36 18.81 -55.57 12.00
CA ASP A 36 17.60 -54.80 12.38
C ASP A 36 17.51 -53.45 11.63
N LEU A 37 18.49 -53.14 10.78
CA LEU A 37 18.59 -51.89 10.02
C LEU A 37 18.21 -52.03 8.53
N SER A 38 17.98 -53.25 8.05
CA SER A 38 17.76 -53.58 6.62
C SER A 38 16.39 -54.21 6.36
N ASN A 39 15.35 -53.71 7.02
CA ASN A 39 13.98 -54.14 6.77
C ASN A 39 13.08 -52.92 6.51
N ALA A 40 12.52 -52.82 5.31
CA ALA A 40 11.64 -51.73 4.89
C ALA A 40 10.30 -51.66 5.64
N GLY A 41 9.93 -52.71 6.39
CA GLY A 41 8.68 -52.78 7.16
C GLY A 41 8.76 -52.24 8.60
N ASP A 42 9.96 -52.03 9.14
CA ASP A 42 10.13 -51.56 10.53
C ASP A 42 10.24 -50.04 10.62
N VAL A 43 9.32 -49.43 11.38
CA VAL A 43 9.38 -48.00 11.69
C VAL A 43 10.69 -47.76 12.47
N TYR A 44 11.50 -46.82 11.97
CA TYR A 44 12.85 -46.44 12.44
C TYR A 44 14.05 -47.18 11.83
N SER A 45 13.87 -48.16 10.94
CA SER A 45 15.00 -48.78 10.22
C SER A 45 15.67 -47.79 9.25
N ARG A 46 16.95 -48.05 8.91
CA ARG A 46 17.70 -47.21 7.96
C ARG A 46 17.04 -47.23 6.58
N GLU A 47 16.62 -48.41 6.12
CA GLU A 47 15.88 -48.56 4.86
C GLU A 47 14.52 -47.87 4.89
N PHE A 48 13.77 -47.86 6.01
CA PHE A 48 12.52 -47.11 6.12
C PHE A 48 12.77 -45.60 5.99
N LYS A 49 13.79 -45.06 6.66
CA LYS A 49 14.17 -43.64 6.53
C LYS A 49 14.69 -43.31 5.14
N GLU A 50 15.50 -44.16 4.52
CA GLU A 50 16.01 -43.94 3.16
C GLU A 50 14.89 -44.05 2.12
N THR A 51 13.89 -44.91 2.31
CA THR A 51 12.72 -45.00 1.42
C THR A 51 11.80 -43.78 1.55
N GLN A 52 11.60 -43.25 2.77
CA GLN A 52 10.85 -42.02 3.01
C GLN A 52 11.60 -40.79 2.46
N ILE A 53 12.93 -40.73 2.62
CA ILE A 53 13.77 -39.66 2.07
C ILE A 53 13.82 -39.73 0.54
N LEU A 54 13.90 -40.93 -0.05
CA LEU A 54 13.87 -41.10 -1.50
C LEU A 54 12.49 -40.76 -2.08
N ALA A 55 11.40 -41.11 -1.39
CA ALA A 55 10.05 -40.66 -1.74
C ALA A 55 9.89 -39.14 -1.60
N CYS A 56 10.57 -38.51 -0.63
CA CYS A 56 10.63 -37.06 -0.46
C CYS A 56 11.42 -36.36 -1.57
N ILE A 57 12.58 -36.90 -1.95
CA ILE A 57 13.44 -36.37 -3.02
C ILE A 57 12.76 -36.52 -4.38
N LEU A 58 12.06 -37.64 -4.62
CA LEU A 58 11.33 -37.90 -5.86
C LEU A 58 10.03 -37.07 -6.00
N LYS A 59 9.41 -36.65 -4.89
CA LYS A 59 8.18 -35.84 -4.89
C LYS A 59 8.39 -34.33 -4.79
N GLY A 60 9.62 -33.85 -4.61
CA GLY A 60 9.91 -32.41 -4.55
C GLY A 60 9.28 -31.72 -3.33
N LYS A 61 8.84 -30.46 -3.48
CA LYS A 61 8.31 -29.54 -2.44
C LYS A 61 7.29 -30.13 -1.44
N ASP A 62 6.69 -31.28 -1.75
CA ASP A 62 5.60 -31.90 -0.98
C ASP A 62 6.08 -32.79 0.19
N CYS A 63 7.38 -32.78 0.50
CA CYS A 63 7.99 -33.64 1.52
C CYS A 63 8.10 -33.05 2.93
N ILE A 64 7.84 -31.76 3.10
CA ILE A 64 7.76 -31.16 4.43
C ILE A 64 6.32 -31.38 4.92
N PRO A 65 6.08 -32.09 6.04
CA PRO A 65 4.74 -32.10 6.65
C PRO A 65 4.40 -30.65 6.96
N CYS A 66 3.46 -30.11 6.19
CA CYS A 66 3.06 -28.72 6.30
C CYS A 66 2.45 -28.54 7.69
N VAL A 67 3.17 -27.83 8.57
CA VAL A 67 2.73 -27.52 9.92
C VAL A 67 1.74 -26.37 9.82
N GLY A 68 0.54 -26.64 9.33
CA GLY A 68 -0.45 -25.59 9.12
C GLY A 68 -1.86 -26.11 9.01
N THR A 69 -2.77 -25.19 8.72
CA THR A 69 -4.21 -25.38 8.88
C THR A 69 -4.75 -26.40 7.89
N THR A 70 -5.61 -27.28 8.37
CA THR A 70 -6.45 -28.16 7.52
C THR A 70 -7.61 -27.39 6.90
N SER A 71 -7.86 -26.16 7.34
CA SER A 71 -8.85 -25.24 6.80
C SER A 71 -8.22 -24.20 5.87
N LEU A 72 -8.95 -23.87 4.80
CA LEU A 72 -8.63 -22.79 3.87
C LEU A 72 -8.60 -21.44 4.61
N TYR A 73 -7.48 -20.73 4.54
CA TYR A 73 -7.29 -19.47 5.25
C TYR A 73 -6.53 -18.43 4.41
N TYR A 74 -7.07 -17.22 4.34
CA TYR A 74 -6.37 -16.06 3.78
C TYR A 74 -5.88 -15.13 4.89
N PRO A 75 -4.84 -14.30 4.65
CA PRO A 75 -4.26 -13.43 5.68
C PRO A 75 -5.25 -12.50 6.38
N GLN A 76 -6.33 -12.12 5.70
CA GLN A 76 -7.42 -11.30 6.22
C GLN A 76 -8.76 -11.87 5.75
N ASN A 77 -9.82 -11.57 6.50
CA ASN A 77 -11.19 -11.91 6.12
C ASN A 77 -11.92 -10.74 5.43
N THR A 78 -11.34 -9.54 5.45
CA THR A 78 -11.90 -8.33 4.82
C THR A 78 -10.82 -7.62 4.02
N TYR A 79 -11.09 -7.33 2.76
CA TYR A 79 -10.19 -6.64 1.85
C TYR A 79 -10.85 -5.40 1.26
N LEU A 80 -10.23 -4.23 1.43
CA LEU A 80 -10.53 -3.04 0.64
C LEU A 80 -9.44 -2.86 -0.41
N LEU A 81 -9.84 -2.80 -1.67
CA LEU A 81 -8.93 -2.90 -2.79
C LEU A 81 -9.07 -1.67 -3.67
N GLY A 82 -7.95 -1.04 -4.01
CA GLY A 82 -7.98 0.05 -4.97
C GLY A 82 -8.24 -0.46 -6.39
N GLN A 83 -9.11 0.23 -7.11
CA GLN A 83 -9.30 0.05 -8.55
C GLN A 83 -7.97 0.23 -9.29
N ASN A 84 -7.72 -0.60 -10.30
CA ASN A 84 -6.49 -0.64 -11.10
C ASN A 84 -5.20 -1.04 -10.34
N PHE A 85 -5.28 -1.40 -9.06
CA PHE A 85 -4.15 -2.02 -8.35
C PHE A 85 -4.10 -3.52 -8.62
N PRO A 86 -2.94 -4.06 -9.07
CA PRO A 86 -2.73 -5.51 -9.09
C PRO A 86 -2.75 -6.04 -7.64
N VAL A 87 -3.37 -7.20 -7.43
CA VAL A 87 -3.31 -7.93 -6.16
C VAL A 87 -2.83 -9.35 -6.37
N PHE A 88 -2.28 -9.91 -5.31
CA PHE A 88 -2.01 -11.33 -5.15
C PHE A 88 -2.38 -11.71 -3.71
N ILE A 89 -3.55 -12.32 -3.52
CA ILE A 89 -4.03 -12.79 -2.21
C ILE A 89 -3.82 -14.29 -2.15
N LYS A 90 -2.73 -14.70 -1.50
CA LYS A 90 -2.39 -16.11 -1.34
C LYS A 90 -3.12 -16.69 -0.14
N THR A 91 -3.68 -17.88 -0.31
CA THR A 91 -4.16 -18.68 0.81
C THR A 91 -2.99 -19.44 1.46
N ASN A 92 -3.16 -19.79 2.72
CA ASN A 92 -2.36 -20.79 3.39
C ASN A 92 -3.23 -22.06 3.55
N LEU A 93 -2.79 -23.17 2.98
CA LEU A 93 -3.44 -24.47 3.10
C LEU A 93 -2.39 -25.57 2.96
N CYS A 94 -2.40 -26.51 3.90
CA CYS A 94 -1.39 -27.57 3.99
C CYS A 94 -1.76 -28.87 3.26
N SER A 95 -2.69 -28.79 2.31
CA SER A 95 -3.17 -29.93 1.53
C SER A 95 -3.10 -29.61 0.05
N GLN A 96 -2.90 -30.63 -0.79
CA GLN A 96 -2.93 -30.46 -2.23
C GLN A 96 -4.32 -29.97 -2.65
N ILE A 97 -4.37 -28.87 -3.38
CA ILE A 97 -5.60 -28.29 -3.93
C ILE A 97 -5.79 -28.83 -5.34
N PHE A 98 -6.97 -29.39 -5.61
CA PHE A 98 -7.35 -29.85 -6.95
C PHE A 98 -8.20 -28.83 -7.71
N SER A 99 -9.06 -28.11 -7.00
CA SER A 99 -9.87 -27.05 -7.60
C SER A 99 -10.30 -26.01 -6.59
N CYS A 100 -10.57 -24.79 -7.07
CA CYS A 100 -11.08 -23.69 -6.27
C CYS A 100 -12.30 -23.07 -6.95
N LYS A 101 -13.32 -22.78 -6.17
CA LYS A 101 -14.53 -22.08 -6.62
C LYS A 101 -14.81 -20.90 -5.72
N VAL A 102 -15.40 -19.86 -6.29
CA VAL A 102 -15.82 -18.65 -5.57
C VAL A 102 -17.25 -18.29 -5.94
N SER A 103 -18.07 -17.93 -4.96
CA SER A 103 -19.45 -17.50 -5.16
C SER A 103 -19.80 -16.34 -4.21
N PRO A 104 -20.39 -15.23 -4.70
CA PRO A 104 -20.71 -14.93 -6.10
C PRO A 104 -19.45 -14.70 -6.97
N ALA A 105 -19.61 -14.39 -8.25
CA ALA A 105 -18.48 -14.10 -9.14
C ALA A 105 -17.67 -12.89 -8.62
N LEU A 106 -16.35 -13.01 -8.59
CA LEU A 106 -15.45 -11.94 -8.15
C LEU A 106 -15.64 -10.65 -8.97
N PRO A 107 -15.34 -9.46 -8.40
CA PRO A 107 -15.36 -8.20 -9.14
C PRO A 107 -14.56 -8.30 -10.44
N THR A 108 -15.06 -7.65 -11.50
CA THR A 108 -14.43 -7.69 -12.83
C THR A 108 -12.94 -7.35 -12.77
N GLY A 109 -12.13 -8.23 -13.36
CA GLY A 109 -10.67 -8.12 -13.38
C GLY A 109 -9.95 -8.88 -12.26
N LEU A 110 -10.69 -9.46 -11.30
CA LEU A 110 -10.16 -10.48 -10.41
C LEU A 110 -10.46 -11.89 -10.91
N THR A 111 -9.49 -12.78 -10.71
CA THR A 111 -9.60 -14.20 -11.00
C THR A 111 -9.09 -15.01 -9.82
N ILE A 112 -9.61 -16.23 -9.65
CA ILE A 112 -9.07 -17.21 -8.71
C ILE A 112 -8.34 -18.30 -9.48
N GLN A 113 -7.11 -18.59 -9.06
CA GLN A 113 -6.31 -19.67 -9.61
C GLN A 113 -6.82 -21.02 -9.09
N ASN A 114 -7.16 -21.94 -9.99
CA ASN A 114 -7.86 -23.18 -9.65
C ASN A 114 -7.05 -24.13 -8.73
N GLU A 115 -5.72 -24.16 -8.83
CA GLU A 115 -4.87 -25.12 -8.11
C GLU A 115 -4.14 -24.52 -6.91
N THR A 116 -4.26 -23.21 -6.70
CA THR A 116 -3.62 -22.53 -5.57
C THR A 116 -4.60 -21.73 -4.71
N CYS A 117 -5.85 -21.57 -5.16
CA CYS A 117 -6.83 -20.63 -4.62
C CYS A 117 -6.27 -19.20 -4.46
N GLU A 118 -5.23 -18.84 -5.20
CA GLU A 118 -4.72 -17.47 -5.20
C GLU A 118 -5.70 -16.56 -5.93
N ILE A 119 -6.14 -15.48 -5.27
CA ILE A 119 -6.98 -14.45 -5.91
C ILE A 119 -6.04 -13.36 -6.43
N SER A 120 -6.03 -13.14 -7.74
CA SER A 120 -5.13 -12.19 -8.40
C SER A 120 -5.82 -11.40 -9.50
N GLY A 121 -5.15 -10.34 -9.97
CA GLY A 121 -5.61 -9.47 -11.05
C GLY A 121 -5.76 -8.01 -10.61
N SER A 122 -6.31 -7.18 -11.49
CA SER A 122 -6.55 -5.74 -11.28
C SER A 122 -8.01 -5.40 -11.57
N ARG A 123 -8.65 -4.66 -10.67
CA ARG A 123 -10.10 -4.43 -10.71
C ARG A 123 -10.37 -3.24 -11.59
N THR A 124 -11.33 -3.37 -12.49
CA THR A 124 -11.72 -2.26 -13.38
C THR A 124 -12.99 -1.55 -12.93
N THR A 125 -13.72 -2.08 -11.95
CA THR A 125 -14.98 -1.50 -11.47
C THR A 125 -15.01 -1.41 -9.96
N ILE A 126 -15.46 -0.25 -9.47
CA ILE A 126 -15.70 0.03 -8.06
C ILE A 126 -16.91 -0.78 -7.58
N SER A 127 -16.85 -1.33 -6.37
CA SER A 127 -17.94 -2.12 -5.78
C SER A 127 -17.97 -1.98 -4.27
N SER A 128 -19.16 -1.94 -3.68
CA SER A 128 -19.31 -2.05 -2.23
C SER A 128 -18.82 -3.40 -1.72
N TYR A 129 -18.59 -3.50 -0.41
CA TYR A 129 -18.25 -4.76 0.22
C TYR A 129 -19.30 -5.84 -0.06
N THR A 130 -18.83 -6.98 -0.57
CA THR A 130 -19.63 -8.18 -0.83
C THR A 130 -18.92 -9.37 -0.18
N ASP A 131 -19.69 -10.31 0.38
CA ASP A 131 -19.14 -11.54 0.96
C ASP A 131 -19.03 -12.63 -0.12
N TYR A 132 -17.83 -13.20 -0.25
CA TYR A 132 -17.47 -14.23 -1.21
C TYR A 132 -17.11 -15.51 -0.47
N SER A 133 -17.82 -16.60 -0.75
CA SER A 133 -17.46 -17.92 -0.27
C SER A 133 -16.45 -18.55 -1.23
N VAL A 134 -15.24 -18.79 -0.74
CA VAL A 134 -14.19 -19.52 -1.46
C VAL A 134 -14.18 -20.95 -0.96
N THR A 135 -14.34 -21.92 -1.88
CA THR A 135 -14.30 -23.35 -1.58
C THR A 135 -13.13 -23.98 -2.32
N ALA A 136 -12.27 -24.71 -1.59
CA ALA A 136 -11.17 -25.48 -2.12
C ALA A 136 -11.47 -26.98 -1.98
N THR A 137 -11.34 -27.72 -3.08
CA THR A 137 -11.37 -29.18 -3.06
C THR A 137 -9.95 -29.69 -2.90
N THR A 138 -9.70 -30.43 -1.81
CA THR A 138 -8.36 -30.89 -1.44
C THR A 138 -8.28 -32.41 -1.34
N SER A 139 -7.06 -32.94 -1.20
CA SER A 139 -6.82 -34.35 -0.89
C SER A 139 -7.52 -34.84 0.39
N ASN A 140 -7.87 -33.94 1.31
CA ASN A 140 -8.44 -34.25 2.62
C ASN A 140 -9.94 -33.93 2.72
N GLY A 141 -10.59 -33.61 1.61
CA GLY A 141 -11.98 -33.15 1.54
C GLY A 141 -12.10 -31.68 1.17
N ASP A 142 -13.33 -31.22 0.99
CA ASP A 142 -13.63 -29.82 0.69
C ASP A 142 -13.51 -28.96 1.95
N THR A 143 -12.94 -27.76 1.80
CA THR A 143 -12.90 -26.72 2.84
C THR A 143 -13.34 -25.40 2.25
N SER A 144 -14.01 -24.57 3.04
CA SER A 144 -14.49 -23.26 2.61
C SER A 144 -14.15 -22.15 3.60
N THR A 145 -13.99 -20.93 3.10
CA THR A 145 -13.85 -19.71 3.91
C THR A 145 -14.61 -18.55 3.27
N THR A 146 -14.96 -17.56 4.08
CA THR A 146 -15.66 -16.36 3.60
C THR A 146 -14.72 -15.16 3.60
N LEU A 147 -14.66 -14.46 2.47
CA LEU A 147 -13.92 -13.22 2.30
C LEU A 147 -14.88 -12.08 2.00
N ARG A 148 -14.78 -10.99 2.74
CA ARG A 148 -15.50 -9.75 2.47
C ARG A 148 -14.65 -8.83 1.62
N ILE A 149 -15.04 -8.58 0.38
CA ILE A 149 -14.22 -7.85 -0.58
C ILE A 149 -14.98 -6.61 -1.08
N GLY A 150 -14.36 -5.44 -0.94
CA GLY A 150 -14.82 -4.17 -1.53
C GLY A 150 -13.76 -3.58 -2.46
N VAL A 151 -14.19 -2.83 -3.47
CA VAL A 151 -13.32 -2.13 -4.42
C VAL A 151 -13.63 -0.63 -4.36
N GLU A 152 -12.64 0.16 -3.95
CA GLU A 152 -12.74 1.62 -3.94
C GLU A 152 -11.98 2.25 -5.11
N MET A 153 -12.20 3.54 -5.32
CA MET A 153 -11.38 4.30 -6.22
C MET A 153 -9.94 4.37 -5.69
N GLY A 154 -9.03 3.84 -6.48
CA GLY A 154 -7.61 3.84 -6.16
C GLY A 154 -7.00 5.24 -6.23
N SER A 155 -6.32 5.65 -5.15
CA SER A 155 -5.43 6.82 -5.20
C SER A 155 -4.13 6.47 -5.92
N LEU A 156 -3.68 7.31 -6.84
CA LEU A 156 -2.38 7.20 -7.50
C LEU A 156 -1.24 7.43 -6.50
N VAL A 157 -1.41 8.37 -5.57
CA VAL A 157 -0.49 8.62 -4.45
C VAL A 157 -1.32 8.71 -3.17
N HIS A 158 -0.84 8.12 -2.08
CA HIS A 158 -1.40 8.23 -0.76
C HIS A 158 -0.31 8.15 0.30
N LEU A 159 0.10 9.31 0.81
CA LEU A 159 1.11 9.48 1.85
C LEU A 159 0.40 9.82 3.16
N LYS A 160 0.47 8.91 4.13
CA LYS A 160 -0.15 9.08 5.45
C LYS A 160 0.78 9.72 6.48
N PHE A 161 2.08 9.79 6.19
CA PHE A 161 3.13 10.29 7.09
C PHE A 161 3.18 9.68 8.50
N THR A 162 2.45 8.58 8.75
CA THR A 162 2.35 7.89 10.04
C THR A 162 3.73 7.46 10.53
N ASN A 163 4.03 7.75 11.80
CA ASN A 163 5.30 7.44 12.43
C ASN A 163 6.53 7.94 11.63
N GLY A 164 6.40 9.12 11.00
CA GLY A 164 7.46 9.75 10.21
C GLY A 164 7.81 9.06 8.89
N SER A 165 6.92 8.20 8.37
CA SER A 165 7.16 7.40 7.17
C SER A 165 6.78 8.13 5.87
N PHE A 166 7.57 7.92 4.82
CA PHE A 166 7.22 8.33 3.45
C PHE A 166 6.55 7.24 2.62
N GLU A 167 6.09 6.17 3.28
CA GLU A 167 5.45 5.05 2.58
C GLU A 167 4.24 5.52 1.77
N ASN A 168 4.34 5.32 0.46
CA ASN A 168 3.24 5.52 -0.46
C ASN A 168 2.37 4.26 -0.49
N SER A 169 1.10 4.42 -0.17
CA SER A 169 0.07 3.38 -0.32
C SER A 169 -0.72 3.49 -1.63
N GLY A 170 -0.35 4.43 -2.52
CA GLY A 170 -0.90 4.60 -3.87
C GLY A 170 -0.27 3.70 -4.93
N ILE A 171 -0.80 3.75 -6.17
CA ILE A 171 -0.31 2.92 -7.30
C ILE A 171 1.07 3.36 -7.80
N GLN A 172 1.33 4.67 -7.80
CA GLN A 172 2.59 5.24 -8.29
C GLN A 172 3.76 4.76 -7.42
N PRO A 173 4.79 4.10 -7.98
CA PRO A 173 6.04 3.96 -7.27
C PRO A 173 6.61 5.35 -7.00
N LEU A 174 6.70 5.72 -5.72
CA LEU A 174 7.12 7.06 -5.30
C LEU A 174 8.13 6.93 -4.16
N THR A 175 9.31 7.48 -4.40
CA THR A 175 10.33 7.69 -3.38
C THR A 175 10.50 9.18 -3.22
N LEU A 176 10.50 9.65 -1.98
CA LEU A 176 10.65 11.06 -1.64
C LEU A 176 11.97 11.27 -0.88
N THR A 177 12.63 12.36 -1.20
CA THR A 177 13.87 12.80 -0.59
C THR A 177 13.68 14.23 -0.10
N ALA A 178 14.06 14.49 1.15
CA ALA A 178 14.07 15.84 1.70
C ALA A 178 15.30 16.62 1.24
N GLY A 179 15.15 17.91 0.95
CA GLY A 179 16.27 18.80 0.67
C GLY A 179 17.16 19.07 1.89
N SER A 180 16.63 18.92 3.09
CA SER A 180 17.35 19.05 4.38
C SER A 180 16.70 18.19 5.47
N SER A 181 17.16 18.31 6.72
CA SER A 181 16.51 17.66 7.86
C SER A 181 15.03 18.05 7.95
N LEU A 182 14.18 17.03 8.09
CA LEU A 182 12.74 17.21 8.24
C LEU A 182 12.35 17.38 9.69
N THR A 183 11.26 18.11 9.90
CA THR A 183 10.60 18.23 11.19
C THR A 183 9.28 17.48 11.13
N PHE A 184 9.08 16.55 12.07
CA PHE A 184 7.80 15.88 12.24
C PHE A 184 6.95 16.62 13.28
N THR A 185 5.63 16.57 13.13
CA THR A 185 4.67 17.19 14.04
C THR A 185 3.47 16.27 14.23
N THR A 186 2.63 16.61 15.21
CA THR A 186 1.41 15.87 15.49
C THR A 186 0.44 15.97 14.32
N GLY A 187 0.10 14.82 13.74
CA GLY A 187 -0.83 14.68 12.63
C GLY A 187 -2.27 15.01 12.98
N TYR A 188 -3.15 15.06 11.99
CA TYR A 188 -4.56 15.40 12.21
C TYR A 188 -5.30 14.35 13.06
N GLU A 189 -4.82 13.10 13.01
CA GLU A 189 -5.30 11.96 13.81
C GLU A 189 -4.68 11.91 15.22
N GLY A 190 -3.79 12.85 15.57
CA GLY A 190 -3.15 12.91 16.89
C GLY A 190 -1.87 12.08 17.06
N ASP A 191 -1.39 11.38 16.03
CA ASP A 191 -0.06 10.73 16.04
C ASP A 191 1.05 11.80 16.20
N PRO A 192 1.89 11.76 17.26
CA PRO A 192 2.96 12.74 17.50
C PRO A 192 3.94 12.95 16.34
N ASN A 193 4.15 11.93 15.50
CA ASN A 193 4.99 11.99 14.30
C ASN A 193 4.18 11.68 13.04
N GLY A 194 2.86 11.93 13.07
CA GLY A 194 1.94 11.60 11.99
C GLY A 194 1.94 12.60 10.83
N ALA A 195 2.61 13.73 10.96
CA ALA A 195 2.66 14.77 9.95
C ALA A 195 4.06 15.35 9.77
N ILE A 196 4.24 16.04 8.64
CA ILE A 196 5.47 16.78 8.35
C ILE A 196 5.19 18.25 8.56
N HIS A 197 6.07 18.92 9.28
CA HIS A 197 6.11 20.37 9.34
C HIS A 197 7.09 20.89 8.29
N LEU A 198 6.58 21.72 7.38
CA LEU A 198 7.33 22.37 6.32
C LEU A 198 7.60 23.82 6.70
N ASN A 199 8.75 24.30 6.26
CA ASN A 199 9.22 25.67 6.41
C ASN A 199 10.12 25.95 5.18
N THR A 200 11.39 26.30 5.36
CA THR A 200 12.36 26.47 4.25
C THR A 200 12.85 25.16 3.62
N THR A 201 12.23 24.02 3.93
CA THR A 201 12.62 22.69 3.45
C THR A 201 11.58 22.17 2.48
N ASP A 202 12.04 21.67 1.34
CA ASP A 202 11.21 20.95 0.38
C ASP A 202 11.42 19.44 0.46
N ILE A 203 10.44 18.72 -0.05
CA ILE A 203 10.49 17.28 -0.25
C ILE A 203 10.22 17.03 -1.72
N SER A 204 11.08 16.28 -2.40
CA SER A 204 10.89 16.00 -3.81
C SER A 204 11.17 14.55 -4.16
N SER A 205 10.58 14.08 -5.24
CA SER A 205 10.95 12.80 -5.84
C SER A 205 12.17 12.96 -6.75
N GLN A 206 12.80 11.83 -7.09
CA GLN A 206 13.63 11.77 -8.29
C GLN A 206 12.84 12.17 -9.56
N ILE A 207 13.57 12.48 -10.63
CA ILE A 207 12.99 12.69 -11.96
C ILE A 207 12.27 11.39 -12.39
N GLY A 208 11.06 11.52 -12.91
CA GLY A 208 10.14 10.43 -13.26
C GLY A 208 9.24 9.96 -12.12
N GLY A 209 9.35 10.54 -10.92
CA GLY A 209 8.54 10.15 -9.76
C GLY A 209 7.04 10.45 -9.87
N ASP A 210 6.63 11.22 -10.88
CA ASP A 210 5.23 11.52 -11.22
C ASP A 210 4.75 10.82 -12.50
N SER A 211 5.49 9.83 -13.01
CA SER A 211 5.27 9.20 -14.33
C SER A 211 3.88 8.58 -14.56
N MET A 212 3.16 8.20 -13.52
CA MET A 212 1.79 7.65 -13.58
C MET A 212 0.74 8.65 -13.06
N LEU A 213 1.12 9.89 -12.77
CA LEU A 213 0.19 10.96 -12.47
C LEU A 213 -0.47 11.52 -13.74
N PRO A 214 -1.66 12.15 -13.63
CA PRO A 214 -2.37 12.68 -14.79
C PRO A 214 -1.59 13.81 -15.46
N SER A 215 -1.33 13.69 -16.76
CA SER A 215 -0.63 14.69 -17.58
C SER A 215 -1.58 15.57 -18.39
N GLY A 216 -1.09 16.69 -18.91
CA GLY A 216 -1.87 17.67 -19.67
C GLY A 216 -3.08 18.14 -18.88
N ILE A 217 -4.24 18.10 -19.55
CA ILE A 217 -5.56 18.44 -19.01
C ILE A 217 -6.30 17.20 -18.44
N SER A 218 -5.64 16.06 -18.24
CA SER A 218 -6.33 14.86 -17.74
C SER A 218 -6.97 15.10 -16.37
N PRO A 219 -8.23 14.67 -16.13
CA PRO A 219 -8.91 14.90 -14.86
C PRO A 219 -8.11 14.39 -13.65
N ARG A 220 -8.24 15.07 -12.52
CA ARG A 220 -7.52 14.73 -11.29
C ARG A 220 -8.12 15.37 -10.05
N THR A 221 -7.91 14.75 -8.90
CA THR A 221 -8.23 15.36 -7.61
C THR A 221 -7.04 15.23 -6.68
N ILE A 222 -6.67 16.32 -6.04
CA ILE A 222 -5.60 16.33 -5.03
C ILE A 222 -6.21 16.71 -3.70
N CYS A 223 -5.93 15.93 -2.67
CA CYS A 223 -6.39 16.14 -1.31
C CYS A 223 -5.20 16.16 -0.33
N ILE A 224 -5.24 17.04 0.66
CA ILE A 224 -4.25 17.10 1.74
C ILE A 224 -4.89 17.67 3.00
N TRP A 225 -4.40 17.27 4.16
CA TRP A 225 -4.57 18.03 5.38
C TRP A 225 -3.46 19.06 5.50
N LEU A 226 -3.84 20.30 5.84
CA LEU A 226 -2.90 21.40 6.06
C LEU A 226 -3.18 22.12 7.37
N LYS A 227 -2.12 22.55 8.04
CA LYS A 227 -2.16 23.33 9.28
C LYS A 227 -1.16 24.48 9.15
N PRO A 228 -1.53 25.62 8.55
CA PRO A 228 -0.64 26.76 8.39
C PRO A 228 -0.18 27.30 9.75
N ASP A 229 1.07 27.71 9.88
CA ASP A 229 1.57 28.29 11.13
C ASP A 229 0.96 29.66 11.42
N ALA A 230 0.67 30.42 10.36
CA ALA A 230 0.09 31.75 10.40
C ALA A 230 -0.84 31.99 9.21
N LEU A 231 -1.69 33.01 9.32
CA LEU A 231 -2.42 33.52 8.17
C LEU A 231 -1.45 34.20 7.20
N LEU A 232 -1.64 33.98 5.90
CA LEU A 232 -0.78 34.59 4.88
C LEU A 232 -0.86 36.12 4.94
N GLY A 233 0.32 36.76 4.95
CA GLY A 233 0.46 38.20 4.81
C GLY A 233 0.02 38.70 3.43
N THR A 234 -0.25 40.00 3.32
CA THR A 234 -0.69 40.59 2.04
C THR A 234 0.39 40.46 0.97
N GLY A 235 0.03 39.94 -0.20
CA GLY A 235 0.95 39.73 -1.33
C GLY A 235 1.81 38.48 -1.22
N VAL A 236 1.63 37.68 -0.16
CA VAL A 236 2.37 36.42 0.04
C VAL A 236 1.72 35.30 -0.74
N GLN A 237 2.56 34.40 -1.26
CA GLN A 237 2.16 33.16 -1.89
C GLN A 237 3.03 32.02 -1.34
N GLU A 238 2.38 30.90 -1.04
CA GLU A 238 3.02 29.68 -0.55
C GLU A 238 2.52 28.48 -1.34
N LEU A 239 3.42 27.58 -1.70
CA LEU A 239 3.10 26.37 -2.46
C LEU A 239 3.25 25.14 -1.59
N ILE A 240 2.16 24.39 -1.49
CA ILE A 240 2.07 23.21 -0.64
C ILE A 240 2.55 21.99 -1.40
N PHE A 241 2.10 21.87 -2.65
CA PHE A 241 2.34 20.71 -3.49
C PHE A 241 2.40 21.10 -4.96
N SER A 242 3.31 20.46 -5.70
CA SER A 242 3.32 20.46 -7.15
C SER A 242 3.80 19.12 -7.71
N TYR A 243 3.40 18.81 -8.93
CA TYR A 243 4.04 17.81 -9.77
C TYR A 243 4.10 18.29 -11.22
N GLY A 244 5.07 17.76 -11.96
CA GLY A 244 5.40 18.19 -13.30
C GLY A 244 6.69 19.01 -13.34
N THR A 245 6.86 19.79 -14.42
CA THR A 245 8.12 20.51 -14.63
C THR A 245 8.35 21.64 -13.64
N LEU A 246 9.61 21.84 -13.23
CA LEU A 246 9.96 22.70 -12.09
C LEU A 246 9.48 24.16 -12.12
N PHE A 247 9.26 24.77 -13.29
CA PHE A 247 9.00 26.22 -13.40
C PHE A 247 7.78 26.55 -14.26
N ASN A 248 7.51 25.73 -15.27
CA ASN A 248 6.35 25.86 -16.14
C ASN A 248 5.59 24.55 -16.10
N ASN A 249 4.33 24.52 -16.54
CA ASN A 249 3.62 23.25 -16.80
C ASN A 249 3.55 22.29 -15.60
N ALA A 250 3.59 22.81 -14.37
CA ALA A 250 3.34 22.04 -13.15
C ALA A 250 1.86 22.10 -12.78
N CYS A 251 1.32 20.95 -12.36
CA CYS A 251 0.10 20.93 -11.57
C CYS A 251 0.48 21.16 -10.12
N GLY A 252 -0.15 22.12 -9.46
CA GLY A 252 0.08 22.32 -8.04
C GLY A 252 -0.99 23.18 -7.43
N PHE A 253 -1.03 23.17 -6.10
CA PHE A 253 -1.85 24.12 -5.37
C PHE A 253 -1.12 24.67 -4.15
N GLY A 254 -1.59 25.83 -3.74
CA GLY A 254 -1.00 26.62 -2.69
C GLY A 254 -1.99 27.60 -2.10
N LEU A 255 -1.46 28.51 -1.29
CA LEU A 255 -2.18 29.63 -0.72
C LEU A 255 -1.63 30.91 -1.36
N GLN A 256 -2.52 31.84 -1.70
CA GLN A 256 -2.13 33.15 -2.18
C GLN A 256 -3.01 34.21 -1.55
N ASN A 257 -2.40 35.24 -0.99
CA ASN A 257 -3.10 36.43 -0.53
C ASN A 257 -2.91 37.57 -1.55
N THR A 258 -4.01 38.02 -2.14
CA THR A 258 -4.02 39.19 -3.03
C THR A 258 -4.85 40.29 -2.38
N ALA A 259 -4.23 41.44 -2.12
CA ALA A 259 -4.89 42.60 -1.53
C ALA A 259 -5.69 42.28 -0.24
N GLY A 260 -5.12 41.44 0.63
CA GLY A 260 -5.74 41.05 1.90
C GLY A 260 -6.66 39.84 1.83
N VAL A 261 -6.94 39.31 0.63
CA VAL A 261 -7.82 38.15 0.44
C VAL A 261 -7.01 36.90 0.14
N THR A 262 -6.99 35.97 1.10
CA THR A 262 -6.39 34.64 0.95
C THR A 262 -7.31 33.71 0.16
N GLY A 263 -6.75 32.97 -0.78
CA GLY A 263 -7.45 31.91 -1.51
C GLY A 263 -6.57 30.69 -1.78
N LEU A 264 -7.25 29.59 -2.06
CA LEU A 264 -6.67 28.35 -2.57
C LEU A 264 -6.32 28.56 -4.05
N LEU A 265 -5.03 28.59 -4.35
CA LEU A 265 -4.49 28.75 -5.71
C LEU A 265 -4.34 27.38 -6.37
N PHE A 266 -4.81 27.22 -7.60
CA PHE A 266 -4.61 26.02 -8.42
C PHE A 266 -4.42 26.45 -9.89
N TYR A 267 -3.24 26.21 -10.46
CA TYR A 267 -2.79 26.90 -11.68
C TYR A 267 -2.96 28.42 -11.57
N SER A 268 -3.76 29.01 -12.48
CA SER A 268 -4.12 30.43 -12.51
C SER A 268 -5.43 30.74 -11.77
N ALA A 269 -6.15 29.70 -11.33
CA ALA A 269 -7.45 29.85 -10.70
C ALA A 269 -7.31 29.96 -9.18
N LYS A 270 -8.17 30.76 -8.56
CA LYS A 270 -8.17 30.99 -7.12
C LYS A 270 -9.58 30.95 -6.56
N GLN A 271 -9.80 30.12 -5.54
CA GLN A 271 -11.03 30.13 -4.74
C GLN A 271 -10.77 30.82 -3.40
N THR A 272 -11.55 31.85 -3.07
CA THR A 272 -11.43 32.55 -1.78
C THR A 272 -11.72 31.60 -0.62
N PHE A 273 -10.70 31.38 0.21
CA PHE A 273 -10.75 30.59 1.43
C PHE A 273 -9.44 30.78 2.18
N ALA A 274 -9.51 31.08 3.48
CA ALA A 274 -8.36 31.24 4.35
C ALA A 274 -8.39 30.10 5.39
N PRO A 275 -7.57 29.05 5.24
CA PRO A 275 -7.46 28.05 6.29
C PRO A 275 -6.98 28.71 7.59
N PRO A 276 -7.60 28.41 8.75
CA PRO A 276 -7.21 29.01 10.00
C PRO A 276 -5.79 28.57 10.41
N ALA A 277 -5.02 29.52 10.96
CA ALA A 277 -3.69 29.23 11.49
C ALA A 277 -3.77 28.26 12.69
N GLY A 278 -2.85 27.30 12.74
CA GLY A 278 -2.74 26.31 13.82
C GLY A 278 -3.84 25.24 13.84
N ILE A 279 -4.79 25.25 12.89
CA ILE A 279 -5.90 24.29 12.83
C ILE A 279 -5.79 23.42 11.58
N TRP A 280 -5.83 22.09 11.77
CA TRP A 280 -5.89 21.13 10.68
C TRP A 280 -7.16 21.34 9.85
N THR A 281 -6.97 21.59 8.56
CA THR A 281 -8.03 21.76 7.57
C THR A 281 -7.79 20.80 6.42
N HIS A 282 -8.77 19.98 6.08
CA HIS A 282 -8.68 19.10 4.92
C HIS A 282 -9.07 19.87 3.66
N ILE A 283 -8.17 19.97 2.69
CA ILE A 283 -8.42 20.62 1.41
C ILE A 283 -8.39 19.57 0.30
N CYS A 284 -9.39 19.61 -0.57
CA CYS A 284 -9.36 18.92 -1.85
C CYS A 284 -9.62 19.90 -2.99
N ILE A 285 -8.92 19.71 -4.11
CA ILE A 285 -9.18 20.41 -5.37
C ILE A 285 -9.34 19.36 -6.47
N SER A 286 -10.50 19.37 -7.11
CA SER A 286 -10.89 18.47 -8.19
C SER A 286 -10.89 19.24 -9.51
N PHE A 287 -10.25 18.70 -10.55
CA PHE A 287 -10.13 19.30 -11.88
C PHE A 287 -10.65 18.34 -12.93
N ASP A 288 -11.64 18.78 -13.72
CA ASP A 288 -12.33 17.96 -14.73
C ASP A 288 -11.69 18.02 -16.13
N GLY A 289 -10.58 18.74 -16.27
CA GLY A 289 -9.93 19.04 -17.55
C GLY A 289 -10.16 20.46 -18.05
N THR A 290 -11.16 21.15 -17.51
CA THR A 290 -11.48 22.54 -17.86
C THR A 290 -11.72 23.42 -16.62
N ASN A 291 -12.42 22.91 -15.62
CA ASN A 291 -12.84 23.62 -14.42
C ASN A 291 -12.23 23.00 -13.17
N SER A 292 -12.02 23.81 -12.12
CA SER A 292 -11.64 23.32 -10.80
C SER A 292 -12.76 23.52 -9.78
N SER A 293 -12.99 22.52 -8.93
CA SER A 293 -13.89 22.54 -7.78
C SER A 293 -13.08 22.41 -6.50
N TYR A 294 -13.41 23.23 -5.50
CA TYR A 294 -12.64 23.36 -4.27
C TYR A 294 -13.49 22.94 -3.08
N TYR A 295 -12.84 22.28 -2.13
CA TYR A 295 -13.50 21.72 -0.97
C TYR A 295 -12.66 21.94 0.29
N ALA A 296 -13.33 22.21 1.41
CA ALA A 296 -12.71 22.21 2.73
C ALA A 296 -13.53 21.33 3.69
N ASN A 297 -12.84 20.49 4.46
CA ASN A 297 -13.45 19.58 5.45
C ASN A 297 -14.61 18.77 4.87
N GLY A 298 -14.40 18.22 3.66
CA GLY A 298 -15.39 17.42 2.95
C GLY A 298 -16.56 18.19 2.34
N SER A 299 -16.60 19.53 2.48
CA SER A 299 -17.70 20.38 2.01
C SER A 299 -17.28 21.22 0.80
N PHE A 300 -18.20 21.45 -0.14
CA PHE A 300 -17.96 22.26 -1.34
C PHE A 300 -17.84 23.75 -0.99
N LEU A 301 -16.81 24.41 -1.52
CA LEU A 301 -16.57 25.84 -1.34
C LEU A 301 -16.98 26.67 -2.57
N GLY A 302 -16.76 26.12 -3.76
CA GLY A 302 -16.94 26.85 -5.01
C GLY A 302 -16.14 26.23 -6.15
N SER A 303 -16.31 26.79 -7.34
CA SER A 303 -15.61 26.35 -8.55
C SER A 303 -15.10 27.53 -9.37
N GLN A 304 -14.08 27.25 -10.19
CA GLN A 304 -13.49 28.19 -11.13
C GLN A 304 -13.54 27.58 -12.52
N THR A 305 -13.93 28.38 -13.51
CA THR A 305 -14.13 27.93 -14.89
C THR A 305 -12.93 28.27 -15.77
N ASN A 306 -12.68 27.46 -16.81
CA ASN A 306 -11.64 27.72 -17.82
C ASN A 306 -10.24 27.93 -17.23
N VAL A 307 -9.84 27.03 -16.33
CA VAL A 307 -8.52 27.06 -15.68
C VAL A 307 -7.44 26.92 -16.75
N SER A 308 -6.61 27.95 -16.92
CA SER A 308 -5.62 28.01 -18.00
C SER A 308 -4.35 28.78 -17.59
N PRO A 309 -3.14 28.31 -17.95
CA PRO A 309 -2.87 27.10 -18.72
C PRO A 309 -2.85 25.85 -17.81
N ALA A 310 -3.62 24.82 -18.16
CA ALA A 310 -3.64 23.53 -17.47
C ALA A 310 -2.92 22.43 -18.27
N SER A 311 -1.70 22.71 -18.75
CA SER A 311 -0.89 21.76 -19.51
C SER A 311 0.21 21.17 -18.64
N THR A 312 -0.09 20.08 -17.94
CA THR A 312 0.89 19.43 -17.04
C THR A 312 1.89 18.59 -17.81
N ILE A 313 3.18 18.85 -17.64
CA ILE A 313 4.25 18.01 -18.21
C ILE A 313 4.93 17.30 -17.04
N LEU A 314 4.87 15.97 -17.02
CA LEU A 314 5.42 15.14 -15.94
C LEU A 314 6.94 15.30 -15.85
N GLN A 315 7.45 15.43 -14.63
CA GLN A 315 8.87 15.41 -14.33
C GLN A 315 9.16 14.91 -12.92
N ARG A 316 8.53 15.47 -11.89
CA ARG A 316 8.75 15.10 -10.48
C ARG A 316 7.60 15.57 -9.61
N ILE A 317 7.51 15.02 -8.40
CA ILE A 317 6.65 15.52 -7.33
C ILE A 317 7.47 16.40 -6.39
N THR A 318 6.89 17.49 -5.87
CA THR A 318 7.51 18.37 -4.88
C THR A 318 6.48 18.88 -3.86
N PHE A 319 6.85 18.89 -2.58
CA PHE A 319 6.08 19.45 -1.48
C PHE A 319 6.87 20.60 -0.85
N GLY A 320 6.15 21.60 -0.35
CA GLY A 320 6.70 22.69 0.45
C GLY A 320 7.42 23.80 -0.32
N SER A 321 7.64 23.66 -1.63
CA SER A 321 8.20 24.73 -2.46
C SER A 321 7.77 24.60 -3.92
N TRP A 322 7.99 25.67 -4.69
CA TRP A 322 8.03 25.65 -6.15
C TRP A 322 9.38 26.15 -6.62
N GLY A 323 10.20 25.24 -7.16
CA GLY A 323 11.50 25.59 -7.76
C GLY A 323 12.49 26.20 -6.76
N GLY A 324 12.36 25.87 -5.47
CA GLY A 324 13.19 26.44 -4.39
C GLY A 324 12.73 27.81 -3.89
N GLY A 325 11.48 28.20 -4.16
CA GLY A 325 10.83 29.41 -3.63
C GLY A 325 9.38 29.17 -3.19
N TYR A 326 8.72 30.24 -2.71
CA TYR A 326 7.32 30.21 -2.23
C TYR A 326 7.07 29.13 -1.17
N TYR A 327 7.95 29.07 -0.18
CA TYR A 327 7.91 28.04 0.84
C TYR A 327 6.61 28.04 1.62
N TYR A 328 6.05 26.86 1.86
CA TYR A 328 4.90 26.68 2.74
C TYR A 328 5.36 26.52 4.19
N HIS A 329 4.70 27.25 5.09
CA HIS A 329 5.01 27.25 6.52
C HIS A 329 3.85 26.61 7.30
N GLY A 330 4.00 25.33 7.63
CA GLY A 330 2.97 24.61 8.38
C GLY A 330 3.03 23.10 8.27
N GLY A 331 2.09 22.46 8.95
CA GLY A 331 1.89 21.02 8.88
C GLY A 331 1.22 20.60 7.57
N ILE A 332 1.65 19.45 7.03
CA ILE A 332 0.96 18.68 5.99
C ILE A 332 0.75 17.23 6.44
N ASP A 333 -0.38 16.64 6.05
CA ASP A 333 -0.73 15.26 6.37
C ASP A 333 -1.68 14.66 5.31
N GLY A 334 -1.79 13.33 5.23
CA GLY A 334 -2.84 12.61 4.51
C GLY A 334 -2.93 12.93 3.02
N PHE A 335 -1.80 13.16 2.36
CA PHE A 335 -1.77 13.57 0.96
C PHE A 335 -2.27 12.47 0.03
N ARG A 336 -3.21 12.80 -0.86
CA ARG A 336 -3.76 11.89 -1.87
C ARG A 336 -3.87 12.53 -3.25
N VAL A 337 -3.60 11.74 -4.29
CA VAL A 337 -3.89 12.09 -5.70
C VAL A 337 -4.77 11.03 -6.31
N PHE A 338 -5.85 11.44 -6.97
CA PHE A 338 -6.74 10.59 -7.74
C PHE A 338 -6.66 10.95 -9.23
N GLY A 339 -6.70 9.95 -10.10
CA GLY A 339 -6.69 10.13 -11.57
C GLY A 339 -8.02 10.54 -12.18
N SER A 340 -8.91 11.14 -11.38
CA SER A 340 -10.28 11.50 -11.74
C SER A 340 -10.70 12.77 -11.00
N ALA A 341 -11.68 13.47 -11.56
CA ALA A 341 -12.37 14.54 -10.84
C ALA A 341 -13.39 13.91 -9.89
N LEU A 342 -13.20 14.07 -8.58
CA LEU A 342 -14.12 13.56 -7.55
C LEU A 342 -15.29 14.50 -7.32
N SER A 343 -16.47 13.92 -7.07
CA SER A 343 -17.68 14.57 -6.61
C SER A 343 -17.57 14.98 -5.15
N VAL A 344 -18.49 15.84 -4.71
CA VAL A 344 -18.61 16.26 -3.31
C VAL A 344 -18.79 15.06 -2.36
N THR A 345 -19.54 14.03 -2.77
CA THR A 345 -19.75 12.81 -1.97
C THR A 345 -18.44 12.05 -1.79
N ALA A 346 -17.71 11.85 -2.89
CA ALA A 346 -16.41 11.18 -2.87
C ALA A 346 -15.37 11.96 -2.04
N VAL A 347 -15.32 13.29 -2.17
CA VAL A 347 -14.47 14.14 -1.35
C VAL A 347 -14.84 14.06 0.14
N SER A 348 -16.14 13.98 0.46
CA SER A 348 -16.59 13.76 1.84
C SER A 348 -16.16 12.41 2.39
N GLN A 349 -16.16 11.35 1.56
CA GLN A 349 -15.63 10.04 1.94
C GLN A 349 -14.12 10.11 2.24
N VAL A 350 -13.35 10.78 1.38
CA VAL A 350 -11.90 11.00 1.62
C VAL A 350 -11.66 11.71 2.95
N TYR A 351 -12.42 12.77 3.23
CA TYR A 351 -12.33 13.53 4.49
C TYR A 351 -12.61 12.66 5.73
N GLN A 352 -13.59 11.78 5.64
CA GLN A 352 -13.99 10.90 6.75
C GLN A 352 -13.11 9.64 6.87
N GLY A 353 -12.10 9.47 6.00
CA GLY A 353 -11.30 8.24 5.94
C GLY A 353 -12.10 7.01 5.47
N LEU A 354 -13.23 7.24 4.80
CA LEU A 354 -14.10 6.19 4.27
C LEU A 354 -13.66 5.74 2.87
N PRO A 355 -14.06 4.52 2.45
CA PRO A 355 -13.84 4.06 1.09
C PRO A 355 -14.48 4.98 0.05
N VAL A 356 -13.76 5.25 -1.04
CA VAL A 356 -14.23 6.16 -2.10
C VAL A 356 -14.99 5.40 -3.19
N PHE A 357 -16.30 5.64 -3.33
CA PHE A 357 -17.14 4.93 -4.29
C PHE A 357 -17.61 5.83 -5.43
N GLY A 358 -16.72 6.09 -6.40
CA GLY A 358 -17.04 6.78 -7.65
C GLY A 358 -16.65 8.27 -7.68
N PRO A 359 -16.64 8.88 -8.87
CA PRO A 359 -16.39 10.30 -9.04
C PRO A 359 -17.62 11.17 -8.77
#